data_AF-A0A3M1KIC4-F1
#
_entry.id   AF-A0A3M1KIC4-F1
#
_cell.length_a   1.000
_cell.length_b   1.000
_cell.length_c   1.000
_cell.angle_alpha   90.00
_cell.angle_beta   90.00
_cell.angle_gamma   90.00
#
_symmetry.space_group_name_H-M   'P 1'
#
loop_
_entity.id
_entity.type
_entity.pdbx_description
1 polymer ?
#
loop_
_entity_poly.entity_id
_entity_poly.type
_entity_poly.pdbx_seq_one_letter_code
_entity_poly.pdbx_strand_id
1 'polypeptide(L)'
;MLGAICGDVIGAPYERRRYAIKHKDFPLFCEYSRFTDDTILTLAVGNAILRNVGYLESVVAFATEFPRKGYGGRFRQWLRSGTYEPYASFGNGSAMRVSPVGWAFDDETRVLAEAARSAEITHNHPEGIKG
;
A
#
# COMPACT_ATOMS: atom_id res chain seq x y z
N MET A 1 -6.17 -11.10 -3.18
CA MET A 1 -5.36 -9.98 -3.72
C MET A 1 -5.85 -9.42 -5.05
N LEU A 2 -6.35 -10.22 -6.00
CA LEU A 2 -6.79 -9.72 -7.32
C LEU A 2 -7.79 -8.55 -7.25
N GLY A 3 -8.76 -8.60 -6.33
CA GLY A 3 -9.71 -7.50 -6.14
C GLY A 3 -9.05 -6.16 -5.78
N ALA A 4 -8.02 -6.17 -4.93
CA ALA A 4 -7.27 -4.96 -4.58
C ALA A 4 -6.50 -4.41 -5.79
N ILE A 5 -5.84 -5.29 -6.55
CA ILE A 5 -5.11 -4.92 -7.77
C ILE A 5 -6.06 -4.37 -8.83
N CYS A 6 -7.20 -5.03 -9.05
CA CYS A 6 -8.22 -4.53 -9.97
C CYS A 6 -8.74 -3.16 -9.51
N GLY A 7 -9.04 -2.98 -8.23
CA GLY A 7 -9.50 -1.71 -7.67
C GLY A 7 -8.51 -0.57 -7.92
N ASP A 8 -7.23 -0.81 -7.67
CA ASP A 8 -6.14 0.13 -7.97
C ASP A 8 -6.09 0.49 -9.47
N VAL A 9 -5.98 -0.52 -10.34
CA VAL A 9 -5.85 -0.33 -11.79
C VAL A 9 -7.06 0.39 -12.40
N ILE A 10 -8.27 0.02 -11.98
CA ILE A 10 -9.53 0.61 -12.44
C ILE A 10 -9.69 2.03 -11.89
N GLY A 11 -9.27 2.27 -10.64
CA GLY A 11 -9.39 3.56 -9.97
C GLY A 11 -8.37 4.61 -10.40
N ALA A 12 -7.18 4.19 -10.86
CA ALA A 12 -6.06 5.08 -11.18
C ALA A 12 -6.39 6.27 -12.11
N PRO A 13 -7.20 6.14 -13.17
CA PRO A 13 -7.57 7.28 -14.02
C PRO A 13 -8.36 8.38 -13.28
N TYR A 14 -9.06 8.02 -12.21
CA TYR A 14 -10.04 8.86 -11.52
C TYR A 14 -9.53 9.45 -10.19
N GLU A 15 -8.29 9.13 -9.80
CA GLU A 15 -7.69 9.54 -8.52
C GLU A 15 -7.58 11.07 -8.36
N ARG A 16 -7.20 11.77 -9.44
CA ARG A 16 -7.01 13.22 -9.38
C ARG A 16 -8.35 13.93 -9.42
N ARG A 17 -8.51 14.96 -8.58
CA ARG A 17 -9.73 15.78 -8.46
C ARG A 17 -10.31 16.26 -9.81
N ARG A 18 -9.47 16.55 -10.80
CA ARG A 18 -9.92 16.98 -12.15
C ARG A 18 -10.66 15.88 -12.92
N TYR A 19 -10.36 14.62 -12.66
CA TYR A 19 -10.92 13.44 -13.33
C TYR A 19 -11.85 12.63 -12.42
N ALA A 20 -12.10 13.10 -11.19
CA ALA A 20 -12.92 12.41 -10.23
C ALA A 20 -14.39 12.39 -10.69
N ILE A 21 -15.01 11.21 -10.60
CA ILE A 21 -16.41 10.98 -10.94
C ILE A 21 -17.20 10.52 -9.70
N LYS A 22 -18.53 10.66 -9.75
CA LYS A 22 -19.45 10.24 -8.66
C LYS A 22 -20.56 9.30 -9.13
N HIS A 23 -20.53 8.88 -10.40
CA HIS A 23 -21.45 7.90 -10.97
C HIS A 23 -20.77 6.54 -11.10
N LYS A 24 -21.58 5.48 -11.24
CA LYS A 24 -21.11 4.09 -11.40
C LYS A 24 -20.96 3.67 -12.87
N ASP A 25 -21.39 4.52 -13.79
CA ASP A 25 -21.26 4.29 -15.24
C ASP A 25 -19.92 4.83 -15.74
N PHE A 26 -18.89 3.98 -15.76
CA PHE A 26 -17.57 4.35 -16.24
C PHE A 26 -16.86 3.12 -16.82
N PRO A 27 -15.94 3.30 -17.79
CA PRO A 27 -15.17 2.19 -18.32
C PRO A 27 -14.26 1.61 -17.24
N LEU A 28 -14.30 0.29 -17.03
CA LEU A 28 -13.42 -0.38 -16.07
C LEU A 28 -11.94 -0.24 -16.48
N PHE A 29 -11.66 -0.27 -17.78
CA PHE A 29 -10.31 -0.14 -18.32
C PHE A 29 -10.26 0.90 -19.42
N CYS A 30 -9.21 1.74 -19.39
CA CYS A 30 -8.88 2.70 -20.43
C CYS A 30 -7.36 2.80 -20.60
N GLU A 31 -6.90 3.63 -21.53
CA GLU A 31 -5.47 3.84 -21.81
C GLU A 31 -4.66 4.31 -20.59
N TYR A 32 -5.32 4.88 -19.57
CA TYR A 32 -4.69 5.37 -18.34
C TYR A 32 -4.77 4.38 -17.19
N SER A 33 -5.45 3.23 -17.35
CA SER A 33 -5.52 2.18 -16.33
C SER A 33 -4.15 1.56 -16.12
N ARG A 34 -3.63 1.68 -14.90
CA ARG A 34 -2.30 1.21 -14.54
C ARG A 34 -2.25 0.91 -13.04
N PHE A 35 -1.42 -0.04 -12.66
CA PHE A 35 -1.14 -0.27 -11.24
C PHE A 35 -0.30 0.88 -10.66
N THR A 36 -0.51 1.17 -9.38
CA THR A 36 0.13 2.25 -8.64
C THR A 36 0.93 1.72 -7.44
N ASP A 37 1.28 2.60 -6.51
CA ASP A 37 1.92 2.22 -5.25
C ASP A 37 1.07 1.28 -4.41
N ASP A 38 -0.27 1.35 -4.47
CA ASP A 38 -1.18 0.44 -3.78
C ASP A 38 -0.90 -1.02 -4.14
N THR A 39 -0.83 -1.34 -5.44
CA THR A 39 -0.48 -2.68 -5.91
C THR A 39 0.95 -3.06 -5.53
N ILE A 40 1.93 -2.17 -5.76
CA ILE A 40 3.34 -2.49 -5.48
C ILE A 40 3.54 -2.82 -4.00
N LEU A 41 2.99 -2.01 -3.11
CA LEU A 41 3.15 -2.19 -1.68
C LEU A 41 2.30 -3.36 -1.16
N THR A 42 1.14 -3.65 -1.75
CA THR A 42 0.38 -4.88 -1.48
C THR A 42 1.22 -6.12 -1.81
N LEU A 43 1.88 -6.14 -2.97
CA LEU A 43 2.75 -7.24 -3.37
C LEU A 43 3.96 -7.36 -2.44
N ALA A 44 4.53 -6.24 -2.00
CA ALA A 44 5.63 -6.23 -1.05
C ALA A 44 5.25 -6.84 0.31
N VAL A 45 4.06 -6.53 0.84
CA VAL A 45 3.53 -7.14 2.07
C VAL A 45 3.30 -8.64 1.88
N GLY A 46 2.67 -9.03 0.76
CA GLY A 46 2.47 -10.45 0.44
C GLY A 46 3.79 -11.22 0.29
N ASN A 47 4.79 -10.61 -0.33
CA ASN A 47 6.13 -11.18 -0.46
C ASN A 47 6.82 -11.37 0.89
N ALA A 48 6.70 -10.39 1.80
CA ALA A 48 7.27 -10.48 3.15
C ALA A 48 6.74 -11.71 3.89
N ILE A 49 5.42 -11.93 3.83
CA ILE A 49 4.75 -13.08 4.43
C ILE A 49 5.18 -14.39 3.77
N LEU A 50 5.09 -14.47 2.43
CA LEU A 50 5.37 -15.71 1.69
C LEU A 50 6.84 -16.16 1.78
N ARG A 51 7.77 -15.21 1.86
CA ARG A 51 9.21 -15.48 1.92
C ARG A 51 9.75 -15.47 3.35
N ASN A 52 8.91 -15.15 4.34
CA ASN A 52 9.30 -14.98 5.73
C ASN A 52 10.48 -14.00 5.90
N VAL A 53 10.37 -12.83 5.26
CA VAL A 53 11.34 -11.72 5.36
C VAL A 53 10.70 -10.51 6.04
N GLY A 54 11.49 -9.52 6.44
CA GLY A 54 10.97 -8.33 7.11
C GLY A 54 10.07 -7.48 6.22
N TYR A 55 8.99 -6.91 6.77
CA TYR A 55 8.12 -5.98 6.03
C TYR A 55 8.89 -4.77 5.50
N LEU A 56 9.77 -4.21 6.33
CA LEU A 56 10.61 -3.07 5.95
C LEU A 56 11.47 -3.39 4.73
N GLU A 57 12.20 -4.49 4.80
CA GLU A 57 13.08 -4.98 3.74
C GLU A 57 12.33 -5.17 2.42
N SER A 58 11.20 -5.89 2.47
CA SER A 58 10.38 -6.17 1.29
C SER A 58 9.79 -4.88 0.69
N VAL A 59 9.25 -3.98 1.53
CA VAL A 59 8.68 -2.69 1.08
C VAL A 59 9.74 -1.79 0.46
N VAL A 60 10.92 -1.68 1.06
CA VAL A 60 12.02 -0.89 0.50
C VAL A 60 12.48 -1.48 -0.83
N ALA A 61 12.64 -2.80 -0.95
CA ALA A 61 13.06 -3.46 -2.18
C ALA A 61 12.08 -3.16 -3.34
N PHE A 62 10.79 -3.42 -3.14
CA PHE A 62 9.76 -3.19 -4.15
C PHE A 62 9.61 -1.70 -4.50
N ALA A 63 9.62 -0.82 -3.49
CA ALA A 63 9.46 0.61 -3.73
C ALA A 63 10.66 1.23 -4.47
N THR A 64 11.85 0.69 -4.24
CA THR A 64 13.09 1.08 -4.93
C THR A 64 13.09 0.59 -6.37
N GLU A 65 12.61 -0.62 -6.63
CA GLU A 65 12.48 -1.18 -7.98
C GLU A 65 11.48 -0.38 -8.84
N PHE A 66 10.40 0.11 -8.22
CA PHE A 66 9.33 0.85 -8.90
C PHE A 66 9.14 2.28 -8.39
N PRO A 67 10.12 3.20 -8.54
CA PRO A 67 10.13 4.50 -7.84
C PRO A 67 9.10 5.53 -8.33
N ARG A 68 8.48 5.30 -9.50
CA ARG A 68 7.58 6.25 -10.18
C ARG A 68 6.14 5.73 -10.28
N LYS A 69 5.58 5.25 -9.17
CA LYS A 69 4.26 4.59 -9.15
C LYS A 69 3.11 5.29 -8.44
N GLY A 70 3.33 6.47 -7.86
CA GLY A 70 2.24 7.25 -7.24
C GLY A 70 2.51 7.66 -5.80
N TYR A 71 3.56 7.12 -5.18
CA TYR A 71 3.91 7.36 -3.78
C TYR A 71 3.73 8.80 -3.29
N GLY A 72 3.02 8.93 -2.17
CA GLY A 72 2.88 10.18 -1.43
C GLY A 72 4.23 10.85 -1.15
N GLY A 73 4.24 12.19 -1.08
CA GLY A 73 5.47 12.97 -0.94
C GLY A 73 6.35 12.56 0.26
N ARG A 74 5.72 12.31 1.42
CA ARG A 74 6.43 11.86 2.64
C ARG A 74 7.00 10.45 2.48
N PHE A 75 6.28 9.53 1.84
CA PHE A 75 6.80 8.19 1.55
C PHE A 75 8.03 8.25 0.64
N ARG A 76 8.01 9.09 -0.40
CA ARG A 76 9.18 9.31 -1.27
C ARG A 76 10.36 9.93 -0.52
N GLN A 77 10.11 10.76 0.49
CA GLN A 77 11.17 11.29 1.33
C GLN A 77 11.76 10.20 2.24
N TRP A 78 10.90 9.40 2.86
CA TRP A 78 11.28 8.25 3.68
C TRP A 78 12.11 7.23 2.89
N LEU A 79 11.68 6.85 1.69
CA LEU A 79 12.42 5.89 0.85
C LEU A 79 13.81 6.42 0.47
N ARG A 80 13.95 7.73 0.26
CA ARG A 80 15.22 8.38 -0.08
C ARG A 80 16.12 8.65 1.12
N SER A 81 15.61 8.60 2.36
CA SER A 81 16.42 8.92 3.54
C SER A 81 17.48 7.86 3.83
N GLY A 82 17.23 6.61 3.45
CA GLY A 82 18.11 5.46 3.73
C GLY A 82 18.13 5.03 5.21
N THR A 83 17.69 5.89 6.14
CA THR A 83 17.50 5.55 7.56
C THR A 83 16.23 4.75 7.80
N TYR A 84 15.22 4.92 6.94
CA TYR A 84 13.92 4.27 6.99
C TYR A 84 13.16 4.39 8.32
N GLU A 85 13.49 5.40 9.13
CA GLU A 85 12.74 5.72 10.35
C GLU A 85 11.31 6.15 10.01
N PRO A 86 10.28 5.57 10.67
CA PRO A 86 8.89 5.91 10.38
C PRO A 86 8.57 7.36 10.75
N TYR A 87 7.68 7.98 9.99
CA TYR A 87 7.51 9.44 9.98
C TYR A 87 6.15 9.93 10.51
N ALA A 88 5.55 9.19 11.46
CA ALA A 88 4.28 9.51 12.12
C ALA A 88 3.13 9.82 11.15
N SER A 89 3.04 9.04 10.06
CA SER A 89 1.98 9.21 9.07
C SER A 89 0.64 8.69 9.56
N PHE A 90 -0.41 9.50 9.42
CA PHE A 90 -1.82 9.14 9.63
C PHE A 90 -2.58 8.98 8.30
N GLY A 91 -1.86 8.87 7.17
CA GLY A 91 -2.47 8.60 5.87
C GLY A 91 -2.94 7.16 5.73
N ASN A 92 -3.67 6.84 4.66
CA ASN A 92 -4.18 5.50 4.34
C ASN A 92 -3.12 4.55 3.74
N GLY A 93 -1.85 4.96 3.67
CA GLY A 93 -0.81 4.20 2.96
C GLY A 93 -0.49 2.84 3.59
N SER A 94 -0.77 2.67 4.88
CA SER A 94 -0.78 1.39 5.59
C SER A 94 -1.98 0.53 5.19
N ALA A 95 -3.19 1.10 5.28
CA ALA A 95 -4.44 0.42 4.98
C ALA A 95 -4.51 -0.09 3.52
N MET A 96 -4.04 0.70 2.54
CA MET A 96 -4.14 0.34 1.12
C MET A 96 -3.37 -0.93 0.74
N ARG A 97 -2.39 -1.35 1.56
CA ARG A 97 -1.51 -2.49 1.30
C ARG A 97 -1.67 -3.69 2.25
N VAL A 98 -2.55 -3.60 3.24
CA VAL A 98 -2.64 -4.58 4.33
C VAL A 98 -3.38 -5.87 3.95
N SER A 99 -4.09 -5.87 2.81
CA SER A 99 -4.94 -7.01 2.39
C SER A 99 -4.27 -8.40 2.39
N PRO A 100 -2.96 -8.58 2.14
CA PRO A 100 -2.33 -9.91 2.23
C PRO A 100 -2.28 -10.45 3.66
N VAL A 101 -2.20 -9.58 4.68
CA VAL A 101 -2.22 -9.99 6.10
C VAL A 101 -3.55 -10.66 6.42
N GLY A 102 -4.67 -10.00 6.09
CA GLY A 102 -6.01 -10.54 6.33
C GLY A 102 -6.34 -11.80 5.52
N TRP A 103 -5.55 -12.11 4.49
CA TRP A 103 -5.65 -13.36 3.74
C TRP A 103 -4.77 -14.48 4.30
N ALA A 104 -3.61 -14.14 4.86
CA ALA A 104 -2.60 -15.13 5.26
C ALA A 104 -2.77 -15.68 6.68
N PHE A 105 -3.55 -15.01 7.53
CA PHE A 105 -3.73 -15.39 8.93
C PHE A 105 -5.22 -15.50 9.26
N ASP A 106 -5.58 -16.60 9.94
CA ASP A 106 -6.98 -16.93 10.25
C ASP A 106 -7.41 -16.54 11.68
N ASP A 107 -6.48 -16.02 12.49
CA ASP A 107 -6.74 -15.59 13.87
C ASP A 107 -6.70 -14.07 13.97
N GLU A 108 -7.74 -13.47 14.56
CA GLU A 108 -7.90 -12.03 14.68
C GLU A 108 -6.71 -11.38 15.40
N THR A 109 -6.22 -11.99 16.50
CA THR A 109 -5.10 -11.45 17.26
C THR A 109 -3.84 -11.39 16.41
N ARG A 110 -3.56 -12.46 15.64
CA ARG A 110 -2.43 -12.50 14.70
C ARG A 110 -2.60 -11.53 13.55
N VAL A 111 -3.80 -11.41 12.97
CA VAL A 111 -4.09 -10.46 11.90
C VAL A 111 -3.81 -9.03 12.37
N LEU A 112 -4.30 -8.65 13.55
CA LEU A 112 -4.08 -7.31 14.12
C LEU A 112 -2.60 -7.05 14.41
N ALA A 113 -1.88 -8.04 14.98
CA ALA A 113 -0.46 -7.91 15.25
C ALA A 113 0.36 -7.73 13.97
N GLU A 114 0.10 -8.53 12.93
CA GLU A 114 0.81 -8.45 11.65
C GLU A 114 0.43 -7.19 10.87
N ALA A 115 -0.83 -6.76 10.93
CA ALA A 115 -1.28 -5.50 10.35
C ALA A 115 -0.52 -4.32 10.97
N ALA A 116 -0.45 -4.25 12.31
CA ALA A 116 0.29 -3.22 13.02
C ALA A 116 1.78 -3.22 12.64
N ARG A 117 2.44 -4.39 12.66
CA ARG A 117 3.85 -4.53 12.25
C ARG A 117 4.10 -4.04 10.81
N SER A 118 3.16 -4.31 9.89
CA SER A 118 3.26 -3.87 8.49
C SER A 118 2.99 -2.36 8.30
N ALA A 119 2.23 -1.74 9.21
CA ALA A 119 1.92 -0.32 9.19
C ALA A 119 3.06 0.52 9.79
N GLU A 120 3.59 0.09 10.94
CA GLU A 120 4.57 0.81 11.78
C GLU A 120 5.84 1.21 11.03
N ILE A 121 6.25 0.47 10.01
CA ILE A 121 7.43 0.80 9.18
C ILE A 121 7.36 2.18 8.50
N THR A 122 6.15 2.76 8.38
CA THR A 122 5.93 4.08 7.73
C THR A 122 4.86 4.92 8.40
N HIS A 123 3.86 4.29 9.02
CA HIS A 123 2.64 4.89 9.58
C HIS A 123 2.54 4.59 11.09
N ASN A 124 3.59 4.87 11.86
CA ASN A 124 3.63 4.66 13.31
C ASN A 124 2.78 5.66 14.14
N HIS A 125 1.91 6.45 13.50
CA HIS A 125 0.89 7.21 14.20
C HIS A 125 -0.28 6.28 14.56
N PRO A 126 -0.92 6.40 15.75
CA PRO A 126 -2.02 5.52 16.15
C PRO A 126 -3.13 5.40 15.10
N GLU A 127 -3.55 6.52 14.49
CA GLU A 127 -4.55 6.50 13.41
C GLU A 127 -4.07 5.84 12.11
N GLY A 128 -2.76 5.83 11.86
CA GLY A 128 -2.18 5.10 10.72
C GLY A 128 -2.14 3.59 10.95
N ILE A 129 -2.03 3.16 12.21
CA ILE A 129 -2.06 1.74 12.60
C ILE A 129 -3.50 1.21 12.67
N LYS A 130 -4.45 2.04 13.14
CA LYS A 130 -5.88 1.68 13.25
C LYS A 130 -6.57 1.50 11.91
N GLY A 131 -6.16 2.26 10.89
CA GLY A 131 -6.74 2.24 9.55
C GLY A 131 -6.35 1.00 8.77
#